data_AF-A0A838PC67-F1
#
_entry.id   AF-A0A838PC67-F1
#
_cell.length_a   1.000
_cell.length_b   1.000
_cell.length_c   1.000
_cell.angle_alpha   90.00
_cell.angle_beta   90.00
_cell.angle_gamma   90.00
#
_symmetry.space_group_name_H-M   'P 1'
#
loop_
_entity.id
_entity.type
_entity.pdbx_description
1 polymer ?
#
loop_
_entity_poly.entity_id
_entity_poly.type
_entity_poly.pdbx_seq_one_letter_code
_entity_poly.pdbx_strand_id
1 'polypeptide(L)'
;MSAHAEKHEHFAGSNKLFTSIWIWLVLLTVIEIVLAYRPMAMHFMLTILLGLSIVKAALIVAYFMHLKFERLSLILTIVPMLVICICLLFVFFPDSFRSHGLRYKFKETPPAPAAESH
;
A
#
# COMPACT_ATOMS: atom_id res chain seq x y z
N MET A 1 50.47 25.10 17.79
CA MET A 1 50.24 24.36 16.53
C MET A 1 48.75 24.12 16.40
N SER A 2 48.20 24.54 15.27
CA SER A 2 46.76 24.56 14.98
C SER A 2 46.24 23.18 14.59
N ALA A 3 44.93 23.01 14.77
CA ALA A 3 44.02 22.18 14.01
C ALA A 3 44.19 20.64 14.07
N HIS A 4 43.34 20.02 14.89
CA HIS A 4 42.67 18.76 14.52
C HIS A 4 41.18 18.89 14.88
N ALA A 5 40.49 19.77 14.14
CA ALA A 5 39.04 19.67 13.99
C ALA A 5 38.81 18.50 13.03
N GLU A 6 38.68 17.30 13.60
CA GLU A 6 38.40 16.09 12.83
C GLU A 6 37.05 16.24 12.14
N LYS A 7 37.15 16.31 10.82
CA LYS A 7 36.09 16.58 9.87
C LYS A 7 35.15 15.37 9.82
N HIS A 8 34.14 15.37 10.68
CA HIS A 8 33.07 14.40 10.73
C HIS A 8 32.06 14.59 9.57
N GLU A 9 32.54 14.66 8.32
CA GLU A 9 31.73 15.10 7.17
C GLU A 9 31.47 14.01 6.09
N HIS A 10 31.85 12.75 6.28
CA HIS A 10 31.77 11.75 5.19
C HIS A 10 30.59 10.75 5.20
N PHE A 11 29.66 10.82 6.17
CA PHE A 11 28.52 9.88 6.24
C PHE A 11 27.13 10.55 6.21
N ALA A 12 27.05 11.89 6.21
CA ALA A 12 25.79 12.62 6.33
C ALA A 12 24.90 12.62 5.06
N GLY A 13 25.43 12.19 3.91
CA GLY A 13 24.68 12.20 2.64
C GLY A 13 23.60 11.11 2.52
N SER A 14 23.88 9.90 3.03
CA SER A 14 22.97 8.76 2.90
C SER A 14 21.80 8.82 3.88
N ASN A 15 22.08 9.25 5.11
CA ASN A 15 21.09 9.30 6.19
C ASN A 15 19.97 10.32 5.89
N LYS A 16 20.31 11.45 5.26
CA LYS A 16 19.33 12.48 4.89
C LYS A 16 18.30 11.97 3.88
N LEU A 17 18.71 11.13 2.92
CA LEU A 17 17.80 10.51 1.96
C LEU A 17 16.88 9.52 2.68
N PHE A 18 17.44 8.64 3.50
CA PHE A 18 16.68 7.68 4.31
C PHE A 18 15.62 8.38 5.18
N THR A 19 16.02 9.42 5.91
CA THR A 19 15.09 10.21 6.73
C THR A 19 14.04 10.93 5.88
N SER A 20 14.41 11.48 4.72
CA SER A 20 13.44 12.14 3.81
C SER A 20 12.39 11.17 3.27
N ILE A 21 12.78 9.95 2.92
CA ILE A 21 11.88 8.88 2.46
C ILE A 21 10.96 8.46 3.59
N TRP A 22 11.53 8.25 4.78
CA TRP A 22 10.77 7.89 5.97
C TRP A 22 9.68 8.94 6.28
N ILE A 23 10.01 10.24 6.22
CA ILE A 23 9.02 11.32 6.38
C ILE A 23 7.92 11.22 5.32
N TRP A 24 8.28 11.00 4.04
CA TRP A 24 7.31 10.86 2.96
C TRP A 24 6.37 9.66 3.16
N LEU A 25 6.90 8.51 3.63
CA LEU A 25 6.12 7.31 3.92
C LEU A 25 5.16 7.53 5.07
N VAL A 26 5.62 8.18 6.14
CA VAL A 26 4.78 8.57 7.28
C VAL A 26 3.67 9.51 6.80
N LEU A 27 4.00 10.53 6.01
CA LEU A 27 3.02 11.48 5.47
C LEU A 27 1.95 10.79 4.64
N LEU A 28 2.34 9.92 3.71
CA LEU A 28 1.40 9.12 2.91
C LEU A 28 0.52 8.21 3.79
N THR A 29 1.04 7.73 4.91
CA THR A 29 0.28 6.90 5.88
C THR A 29 -0.70 7.72 6.69
N VAL A 30 -0.34 8.94 7.09
CA VAL A 30 -1.28 9.85 7.75
C VAL A 30 -2.43 10.22 6.80
N ILE A 31 -2.12 10.54 5.53
CA ILE A 31 -3.14 10.83 4.51
C ILE A 31 -4.09 9.64 4.33
N GLU A 32 -3.53 8.43 4.24
CA GLU A 32 -4.30 7.20 4.14
C GLU A 32 -5.29 7.06 5.31
N ILE A 33 -4.82 7.22 6.55
CA ILE A 33 -5.65 7.13 7.75
C ILE A 33 -6.74 8.20 7.74
N VAL A 34 -6.40 9.45 7.41
CA VAL A 34 -7.38 10.55 7.34
C VAL A 34 -8.48 10.23 6.32
N LEU A 35 -8.11 9.68 5.15
CA LEU A 35 -9.09 9.24 4.15
C LEU A 35 -9.91 8.04 4.62
N ALA A 36 -9.30 7.09 5.33
CA ALA A 36 -9.98 5.92 5.89
C ALA A 36 -11.07 6.30 6.90
N TYR A 37 -10.85 7.38 7.67
CA TYR A 37 -11.82 7.88 8.65
C TYR A 37 -12.98 8.67 8.04
N ARG A 38 -12.89 9.07 6.76
CA ARG A 38 -13.98 9.77 6.08
C ARG A 38 -15.05 8.75 5.67
N PRO A 39 -16.34 9.00 5.96
CA PRO A 39 -17.42 8.13 5.49
C PRO A 39 -17.54 8.28 3.97
N MET A 40 -16.92 7.36 3.23
CA MET A 40 -16.99 7.24 1.77
C MET A 40 -17.55 5.86 1.41
N ALA A 41 -18.06 5.72 0.18
CA ALA A 41 -18.48 4.41 -0.30
C ALA A 41 -17.29 3.43 -0.28
N MET A 42 -17.53 2.21 0.23
CA MET A 42 -16.53 1.15 0.44
C MET A 42 -15.58 0.99 -0.76
N HIS A 43 -16.14 1.04 -1.97
CA HIS A 43 -15.38 0.93 -3.22
C HIS A 43 -14.34 2.02 -3.40
N PHE A 44 -14.72 3.29 -3.18
CA PHE A 44 -13.80 4.42 -3.31
C PHE A 44 -12.75 4.42 -2.20
N MET A 45 -13.16 4.06 -0.98
CA MET A 45 -12.24 3.92 0.14
C MET A 45 -11.14 2.89 -0.18
N LEU A 46 -11.52 1.67 -0.58
CA LEU A 46 -10.56 0.61 -0.91
C LEU A 46 -9.65 0.96 -2.09
N THR A 47 -10.20 1.55 -3.16
CA THR A 47 -9.40 1.94 -4.32
C THR A 47 -8.34 2.99 -3.95
N ILE A 48 -8.70 3.99 -3.14
CA ILE A 48 -7.75 5.05 -2.77
C ILE A 48 -6.70 4.53 -1.78
N LEU A 49 -7.11 3.74 -0.77
CA LEU A 49 -6.19 3.10 0.18
C LEU A 49 -5.18 2.21 -0.54
N LEU A 50 -5.64 1.37 -1.47
CA LEU A 50 -4.77 0.51 -2.27
C LEU A 50 -3.87 1.32 -3.21
N GLY A 51 -4.42 2.35 -3.86
CA GLY A 51 -3.68 3.30 -4.68
C GLY A 51 -2.50 3.94 -3.93
N LEU A 52 -2.75 4.46 -2.72
CA LEU A 52 -1.73 5.06 -1.87
C LEU A 52 -0.67 4.03 -1.43
N SER A 53 -1.06 2.79 -1.19
CA SER A 53 -0.12 1.69 -0.86
C SER A 53 0.85 1.39 -2.01
N ILE A 54 0.34 1.37 -3.25
CA ILE A 54 1.17 1.19 -4.45
C ILE A 54 2.18 2.33 -4.58
N VAL A 55 1.75 3.57 -4.35
CA VAL A 55 2.64 4.74 -4.39
C VAL A 55 3.74 4.64 -3.34
N LYS A 56 3.43 4.20 -2.11
CA LYS A 56 4.44 3.94 -1.07
C LYS A 56 5.44 2.88 -1.52
N ALA A 57 4.96 1.76 -2.07
CA ALA A 57 5.82 0.68 -2.55
C ALA A 57 6.74 1.15 -3.69
N ALA A 58 6.20 1.90 -4.65
CA ALA A 58 6.97 2.51 -5.73
C ALA A 58 8.04 3.49 -5.19
N LEU A 59 7.70 4.30 -4.19
CA LEU A 59 8.62 5.22 -3.54
C LEU A 59 9.75 4.47 -2.81
N ILE A 60 9.44 3.39 -2.09
CA ILE A 60 10.46 2.56 -1.43
C ILE A 60 11.39 1.93 -2.46
N VAL A 61 10.87 1.28 -3.49
CA VAL A 61 11.68 0.61 -4.51
C VAL A 61 12.54 1.61 -5.28
N ALA A 62 11.95 2.74 -5.71
CA ALA A 62 12.68 3.78 -6.45
C ALA A 62 13.85 4.35 -5.65
N TYR A 63 13.73 4.48 -4.33
CA TYR A 63 14.74 5.11 -3.49
C TYR A 63 15.72 4.14 -2.81
N PHE A 64 15.26 3.00 -2.31
CA PHE A 64 16.11 2.01 -1.64
C PHE A 64 16.87 1.12 -2.61
N MET A 65 16.32 0.88 -3.80
CA MET A 65 16.91 -0.06 -4.75
C MET A 65 17.78 0.62 -5.82
N HIS A 66 17.64 1.93 -6.03
CA HIS A 66 18.31 2.57 -7.15
C HIS A 66 18.66 4.04 -6.88
N LEU A 67 19.89 4.29 -6.44
CA LEU A 67 20.50 5.62 -6.44
C LEU A 67 20.52 6.18 -7.87
N LYS A 68 19.45 6.86 -8.30
CA LYS A 68 19.46 8.01 -9.23
C LYS A 68 20.21 7.88 -10.58
N PHE A 69 20.65 6.71 -11.06
CA PHE A 69 21.63 6.65 -12.17
C PHE A 69 21.15 6.07 -13.51
N GLU A 70 19.96 5.49 -13.63
CA GLU A 70 19.57 4.88 -14.91
C GLU A 70 18.06 4.93 -15.13
N ARG A 71 17.57 6.07 -15.60
CA ARG A 71 16.13 6.44 -15.62
C ARG A 71 15.25 5.49 -16.45
N LEU A 72 15.84 4.62 -17.27
CA LEU A 72 15.14 3.61 -18.07
C LEU A 72 14.85 2.31 -17.29
N SER A 73 15.78 1.83 -16.46
CA SER A 73 15.58 0.64 -15.62
C SER A 73 14.50 0.88 -14.54
N LEU A 74 14.37 2.14 -14.11
CA LEU A 74 13.35 2.61 -13.16
C LEU A 74 11.93 2.49 -13.73
N ILE A 75 11.71 2.90 -14.99
CA ILE A 75 10.41 2.74 -15.64
C ILE A 75 10.11 1.25 -15.87
N LEU A 76 11.11 0.47 -16.28
CA LEU A 76 10.93 -0.94 -16.62
C LEU A 76 10.53 -1.82 -15.42
N THR A 77 10.86 -1.45 -14.18
CA THR A 77 10.49 -2.22 -12.97
C THR A 77 9.25 -1.67 -12.26
N ILE A 78 9.01 -0.36 -12.31
CA ILE A 78 7.82 0.26 -11.73
C ILE A 78 6.58 0.03 -12.58
N VAL A 79 6.71 0.08 -13.91
CA VAL A 79 5.59 -0.12 -14.84
C VAL A 79 4.96 -1.50 -14.67
N PRO A 80 5.68 -2.64 -14.66
CA PRO A 80 5.03 -3.94 -14.49
C PRO A 80 4.38 -4.08 -13.11
N MET A 81 4.99 -3.57 -12.04
CA MET A 81 4.36 -3.59 -10.71
C MET A 81 3.09 -2.74 -10.67
N LEU A 82 3.11 -1.55 -11.29
CA LEU A 82 1.95 -0.66 -11.35
C LEU A 82 0.86 -1.23 -12.26
N VAL A 83 1.22 -1.86 -13.37
CA VAL A 83 0.30 -2.58 -14.26
C VAL A 83 -0.33 -3.76 -13.53
N ILE A 84 0.43 -4.59 -12.81
CA ILE A 84 -0.12 -5.68 -12.00
C ILE A 84 -1.09 -5.14 -10.96
N CYS A 85 -0.75 -4.04 -10.28
CA CYS A 85 -1.64 -3.44 -9.29
C CYS A 85 -2.92 -2.86 -9.90
N ILE A 86 -2.83 -2.22 -11.07
CA ILE A 86 -4.00 -1.76 -11.85
C ILE A 86 -4.84 -2.96 -12.30
N CYS A 87 -4.23 -4.03 -12.81
CA CYS A 87 -4.93 -5.25 -13.19
C CYS A 87 -5.65 -5.88 -11.98
N LEU A 88 -4.98 -5.95 -10.82
CA LEU A 88 -5.61 -6.43 -9.59
C LEU A 88 -6.79 -5.54 -9.18
N LEU A 89 -6.68 -4.21 -9.29
CA LEU A 89 -7.82 -3.31 -9.08
C LEU A 89 -8.97 -3.64 -10.05
N PHE A 90 -8.70 -3.77 -11.35
CA PHE A 90 -9.72 -4.08 -12.35
C PHE A 90 -10.35 -5.46 -12.19
N VAL A 91 -9.64 -6.45 -11.62
CA VAL A 91 -10.18 -7.80 -11.35
C VAL A 91 -10.94 -7.83 -10.03
N PHE A 92 -10.39 -7.21 -8.99
CA PHE A 92 -10.96 -7.22 -7.65
C PHE A 92 -12.24 -6.39 -7.55
N PHE A 93 -12.34 -5.28 -8.30
CA PHE A 93 -13.52 -4.42 -8.30
C PHE A 93 -14.81 -5.13 -8.77
N PRO A 94 -14.84 -5.82 -9.93
CA PRO A 94 -16.00 -6.60 -10.36
C PRO A 94 -16.17 -7.91 -9.57
N ASP A 95 -15.07 -8.53 -9.10
CA ASP A 95 -15.19 -9.77 -8.32
C ASP A 95 -15.81 -9.52 -6.95
N SER A 96 -15.41 -8.46 -6.24
CA SER A 96 -16.03 -8.06 -4.97
C SER A 96 -17.51 -7.69 -5.13
N PHE A 97 -17.92 -7.18 -6.29
CA PHE A 97 -19.33 -6.96 -6.62
C PHE A 97 -20.10 -8.28 -6.75
N ARG A 98 -19.47 -9.30 -7.34
CA ARG A 98 -20.04 -10.65 -7.48
C ARG A 98 -20.08 -11.43 -6.16
N SER A 99 -19.10 -11.22 -5.27
CA SER A 99 -19.05 -11.90 -3.96
C SER A 99 -20.04 -11.34 -2.93
N HIS A 100 -20.61 -10.16 -3.14
CA HIS A 100 -21.64 -9.59 -2.26
C HIS A 100 -22.89 -10.48 -2.17
N GLY A 101 -23.06 -11.39 -3.14
CA GLY A 101 -24.15 -12.36 -3.21
C GLY A 101 -23.93 -13.71 -2.53
N LEU A 102 -22.73 -14.03 -2.01
CA LEU A 102 -22.50 -15.35 -1.37
C LEU A 102 -22.53 -15.31 0.16
N ARG A 103 -22.35 -14.12 0.76
CA ARG A 103 -22.27 -13.96 2.23
C ARG A 103 -23.61 -14.11 2.96
N TYR A 104 -24.74 -14.14 2.24
CA TYR A 104 -26.07 -14.32 2.85
C TYR A 104 -26.52 -15.78 2.93
N LYS A 105 -25.83 -16.73 2.30
CA LYS A 105 -26.25 -18.14 2.27
C LYS A 105 -25.75 -18.99 3.44
N PHE A 106 -24.80 -18.48 4.23
CA PHE A 106 -24.26 -19.18 5.41
C PHE A 106 -24.88 -18.71 6.72
N LYS A 107 -26.16 -18.27 6.72
CA LYS A 107 -26.90 -18.21 7.98
C LYS A 107 -27.40 -19.63 8.25
N GLU A 108 -26.67 -20.31 9.13
CA GLU A 108 -26.91 -21.67 9.62
C GLU A 108 -28.41 -21.95 9.69
N THR A 109 -28.91 -22.89 8.88
CA THR A 109 -30.17 -23.56 9.20
C THR A 109 -29.96 -24.23 10.55
N PRO A 110 -30.70 -23.86 11.61
CA PRO A 110 -30.62 -24.55 12.89
C PRO A 110 -30.83 -26.06 12.67
N PRO A 111 -30.10 -26.94 13.36
CA PRO A 111 -30.35 -28.37 13.26
C PRO A 111 -31.83 -28.60 13.55
N ALA A 112 -32.54 -29.24 12.60
CA ALA A 112 -33.95 -29.54 12.73
C ALA A 112 -34.16 -30.23 14.10
N PRO A 113 -35.10 -29.76 14.94
CA PRO A 113 -35.37 -30.44 16.19
C PRO A 113 -35.75 -31.88 15.86
N ALA A 114 -34.91 -32.80 16.32
CA ALA A 114 -35.12 -34.21 16.15
C ALA A 114 -36.49 -34.56 16.74
N ALA A 115 -37.33 -35.17 15.92
CA ALA A 115 -38.46 -36.03 16.27
C ALA A 115 -39.02 -35.85 17.69
N GLU A 116 -40.14 -35.14 17.80
CA GLU A 116 -41.10 -35.42 18.87
C GLU A 116 -42.40 -35.85 18.22
N SER A 117 -42.48 -37.16 18.00
CA SER A 117 -43.70 -37.90 17.73
C SER A 117 -44.61 -37.83 18.97
N HIS A 118 -45.77 -37.22 18.85
CA HIS A 118 -46.93 -37.51 19.70
C HIS A 118 -48.23 -37.10 19.01
#